data_AF-A0AAP4FIU6-F1
#
_entry.id   AF-A0AAP4FIU6-F1
#
_cell.length_a   1.000
_cell.length_b   1.000
_cell.length_c   1.000
_cell.angle_alpha   90.00
_cell.angle_beta   90.00
_cell.angle_gamma   90.00
#
_symmetry.space_group_name_H-M   'P 1'
#
loop_
_entity.id
_entity.type
_entity.pdbx_description
1 polymer ?
#
loop_
_entity_poly.entity_id
_entity_poly.type
_entity_poly.pdbx_seq_one_letter_code
_entity_poly.pdbx_strand_id
1 'polypeptide(L)'
;MWTLLWLALSLGLIAMLAWGVLHLWRKFRASMVDVAQAGDKVADALQTEADEVPSLPAEDRHGTPVGWDATFADPTVVRAGRAIKRDERVEARRKRRIDMLWATGRPRRWGDIHDNDEADVDGTAVADEPRRA
;
A
#
# COMPACT_ATOMS: atom_id res chain seq x y z
N MET A 1 -54.98 -12.63 -19.17
CA MET A 1 -54.66 -12.16 -17.80
C MET A 1 -53.58 -12.99 -17.10
N TRP A 2 -53.61 -14.32 -17.17
CA TRP A 2 -52.60 -15.20 -16.53
C TRP A 2 -51.15 -14.93 -16.96
N THR A 3 -50.91 -14.72 -18.25
CA THR A 3 -49.56 -14.46 -18.79
C THR A 3 -48.95 -13.16 -18.29
N LEU A 4 -49.76 -12.12 -18.07
CA LEU A 4 -49.30 -10.84 -17.52
C LEU A 4 -48.80 -10.99 -16.07
N LEU A 5 -49.44 -11.89 -15.30
CA LEU A 5 -49.04 -12.18 -13.93
C LEU A 5 -47.64 -12.79 -13.89
N TRP A 6 -47.39 -13.81 -14.71
CA TRP A 6 -46.08 -14.44 -14.83
C TRP A 6 -45.03 -13.46 -15.34
N LEU A 7 -45.39 -12.62 -16.32
CA LEU A 7 -44.48 -11.62 -16.85
C LEU A 7 -44.02 -10.66 -15.75
N ALA A 8 -44.95 -10.11 -14.97
CA ALA A 8 -44.65 -9.21 -13.86
C ALA A 8 -43.81 -9.91 -12.78
N LEU A 9 -44.12 -11.17 -12.46
CA LEU A 9 -43.37 -11.96 -11.48
C LEU A 9 -41.91 -12.18 -11.93
N SER A 10 -41.72 -12.63 -13.17
CA SER A 10 -40.39 -12.84 -13.75
C SER A 10 -39.62 -11.54 -13.85
N LEU A 11 -40.28 -10.43 -14.24
CA LEU A 11 -39.64 -9.13 -14.37
C LEU A 11 -39.19 -8.58 -13.02
N GLY A 12 -39.99 -8.75 -11.96
CA GLY A 12 -39.60 -8.38 -10.60
C GLY A 12 -38.40 -9.18 -10.09
N LEU A 13 -38.38 -10.49 -10.36
CA LEU A 13 -37.27 -11.36 -9.99
C LEU A 13 -35.98 -10.93 -10.70
N ILE A 14 -36.04 -10.70 -12.02
CA ILE A 14 -34.89 -10.23 -12.81
C ILE A 14 -34.42 -8.87 -12.31
N ALA A 15 -35.34 -7.94 -12.01
CA ALA A 15 -34.99 -6.62 -11.49
C ALA A 15 -34.24 -6.71 -10.15
N MET A 16 -34.68 -7.59 -9.24
CA MET A 16 -34.03 -7.81 -7.95
C MET A 16 -32.63 -8.42 -8.12
N LEU A 17 -32.49 -9.43 -8.99
CA LEU A 17 -31.19 -10.00 -9.31
C LEU A 17 -30.27 -8.97 -9.96
N ALA A 18 -30.76 -8.22 -10.94
CA ALA A 18 -30.01 -7.17 -11.63
C ALA A 18 -29.54 -6.09 -10.64
N TRP A 19 -30.40 -5.68 -9.70
CA TRP A 19 -30.04 -4.74 -8.65
C TRP A 19 -28.94 -5.28 -7.73
N GLY A 20 -29.06 -6.55 -7.30
CA GLY A 20 -28.05 -7.22 -6.50
C GLY A 20 -26.69 -7.30 -7.22
N VAL A 21 -26.70 -7.73 -8.48
CA VAL A 21 -25.50 -7.84 -9.32
C VAL A 21 -24.89 -6.47 -9.59
N LEU A 22 -25.69 -5.47 -9.97
CA LEU A 22 -25.20 -4.12 -10.23
C LEU A 22 -24.58 -3.49 -8.98
N HIS A 23 -25.22 -3.68 -7.82
CA HIS A 23 -24.72 -3.15 -6.55
C HIS A 23 -23.42 -3.84 -6.13
N LEU A 24 -23.32 -5.16 -6.30
CA LEU A 24 -22.09 -5.90 -6.05
C LEU A 24 -21.00 -5.51 -7.03
N TRP A 25 -21.32 -5.38 -8.32
CA TRP A 25 -20.39 -4.99 -9.37
C TRP A 25 -19.84 -3.57 -9.14
N ARG A 26 -20.65 -2.65 -8.63
CA ARG A 26 -20.19 -1.29 -8.29
C ARG A 26 -19.18 -1.29 -7.15
N LYS A 27 -19.37 -2.14 -6.13
CA LYS A 27 -18.40 -2.34 -5.05
C LYS A 27 -17.16 -3.09 -5.53
N PHE A 28 -17.37 -4.11 -6.35
CA PHE A 28 -16.31 -4.95 -6.89
C PHE A 28 -15.40 -4.19 -7.86
N ARG A 29 -15.92 -3.25 -8.65
CA ARG A 29 -15.09 -2.35 -9.47
C ARG A 29 -14.10 -1.54 -8.64
N ALA A 30 -14.52 -1.04 -7.48
CA ALA A 30 -13.60 -0.31 -6.59
C ALA A 30 -12.45 -1.22 -6.15
N SER A 31 -12.76 -2.46 -5.78
CA SER A 31 -11.74 -3.46 -5.44
C SER A 31 -10.91 -3.93 -6.64
N MET A 32 -11.48 -3.99 -7.85
CA MET A 32 -10.76 -4.36 -9.07
C MET A 32 -9.72 -3.32 -9.47
N VAL A 33 -9.93 -2.04 -9.20
CA VAL A 33 -8.89 -1.01 -9.43
C VAL A 33 -7.68 -1.26 -8.53
N ASP A 34 -7.91 -1.63 -7.27
CA ASP A 34 -6.84 -1.97 -6.33
C ASP A 34 -6.14 -3.29 -6.71
N VAL A 35 -6.90 -4.28 -7.20
CA VAL A 35 -6.38 -5.57 -7.68
C VAL A 35 -5.63 -5.42 -9.00
N ALA A 36 -6.05 -4.54 -9.91
CA ALA A 36 -5.30 -4.26 -11.14
C ALA A 36 -3.96 -3.59 -10.83
N GLN A 37 -3.95 -2.65 -9.88
CA GLN A 37 -2.70 -2.01 -9.45
C GLN A 37 -1.76 -2.96 -8.69
N ALA A 38 -2.32 -3.92 -7.94
CA ALA A 38 -1.54 -5.00 -7.34
C ALA A 38 -1.10 -6.04 -8.40
N GLY A 39 -1.94 -6.28 -9.41
CA GLY A 39 -1.68 -7.16 -10.54
C GLY A 39 -0.54 -6.65 -11.41
N ASP A 40 -0.48 -5.34 -11.67
CA ASP A 40 0.64 -4.72 -12.37
C ASP A 40 1.94 -4.89 -11.56
N LYS A 41 1.91 -4.71 -10.23
CA LYS A 41 3.09 -4.96 -9.38
C LYS A 41 3.51 -6.43 -9.34
N VAL A 42 2.56 -7.35 -9.39
CA VAL A 42 2.84 -8.79 -9.47
C VAL A 42 3.36 -9.15 -10.85
N ALA A 43 2.81 -8.59 -11.92
CA ALA A 43 3.26 -8.81 -13.29
C ALA A 43 4.66 -8.22 -13.53
N ASP A 44 4.95 -7.05 -12.97
CA ASP A 44 6.28 -6.41 -13.00
C ASP A 44 7.29 -7.23 -12.19
N ALA A 45 6.89 -7.75 -11.03
CA ALA A 45 7.70 -8.70 -10.26
C ALA A 45 7.91 -10.03 -11.00
N LEU A 46 6.91 -10.54 -11.71
CA LEU A 46 6.98 -11.80 -12.45
C LEU A 46 7.74 -11.67 -13.78
N GLN A 47 7.69 -10.52 -14.44
CA GLN A 47 8.54 -10.21 -15.60
C GLN A 47 9.99 -9.97 -15.17
N THR A 48 10.22 -9.38 -13.99
CA THR A 48 11.54 -9.33 -13.37
C THR A 48 12.08 -10.72 -13.04
N GLU A 49 11.22 -11.69 -12.77
CA GLU A 49 11.60 -13.09 -12.46
C GLU A 49 11.87 -13.95 -13.71
N ALA A 50 11.55 -13.44 -14.92
CA ALA A 50 11.82 -14.13 -16.19
C ALA A 50 13.21 -13.81 -16.77
N ASP A 51 13.86 -12.74 -16.30
CA ASP A 51 15.21 -12.36 -16.68
C ASP A 51 16.16 -12.66 -15.53
N GLU A 52 16.68 -13.89 -15.55
CA GLU A 52 17.59 -14.46 -14.56
C GLU A 52 16.94 -14.63 -13.18
N VAL A 53 17.06 -15.82 -12.59
CA VAL A 53 16.93 -15.94 -11.13
C VAL A 53 18.35 -15.74 -10.60
N PRO A 54 18.82 -14.51 -10.30
CA PRO A 54 19.73 -14.40 -9.19
C PRO A 54 18.93 -14.90 -8.00
N SER A 55 19.36 -16.02 -7.44
CA SER A 55 18.96 -16.40 -6.09
C SER A 55 18.98 -15.14 -5.25
N LEU A 56 17.80 -14.63 -4.87
CA LEU A 56 17.69 -13.51 -3.93
C LEU A 56 18.65 -13.83 -2.78
N PRO A 57 19.69 -13.01 -2.56
CA PRO A 57 20.52 -13.18 -1.38
C PRO A 57 19.57 -13.24 -0.19
N ALA A 58 19.80 -14.17 0.73
CA ALA A 58 18.95 -14.35 1.90
C ALA A 58 18.78 -13.03 2.70
N GLU A 59 19.69 -12.08 2.49
CA GLU A 59 19.61 -10.69 2.89
C GLU A 59 18.32 -9.96 2.43
N ASP A 60 17.89 -9.98 1.16
CA ASP A 60 16.76 -9.13 0.70
C ASP A 60 15.37 -9.53 1.21
N ARG A 61 15.26 -10.58 2.02
CA ARG A 61 14.12 -10.83 2.91
C ARG A 61 14.16 -9.93 4.15
N HIS A 62 14.64 -8.68 4.04
CA HIS A 62 14.71 -7.67 5.11
C HIS A 62 13.34 -7.19 5.63
N GLY A 63 12.26 -7.95 5.43
CA GLY A 63 11.02 -7.82 6.18
C GLY A 63 11.02 -8.73 7.41
N THR A 64 10.34 -8.32 8.48
CA THR A 64 10.02 -9.26 9.57
C THR A 64 9.37 -10.50 8.97
N PRO A 65 9.91 -11.72 9.21
CA PRO A 65 9.33 -12.93 8.66
C PRO A 65 7.89 -13.07 9.15
N VAL A 66 6.97 -13.46 8.26
CA VAL A 66 5.54 -13.59 8.51
C VAL A 66 5.07 -15.01 8.14
N GLY A 67 4.09 -15.53 8.87
CA GLY A 67 3.51 -16.84 8.59
C GLY A 67 4.50 -18.00 8.82
N TRP A 68 4.65 -18.85 7.80
CA TRP A 68 5.49 -20.05 7.84
C TRP A 68 6.96 -19.72 8.16
N ASP A 69 7.52 -18.67 7.55
CA ASP A 69 8.90 -18.24 7.78
C ASP A 69 9.17 -17.77 9.21
N ALA A 70 8.15 -17.23 9.90
CA ALA A 70 8.30 -16.80 11.29
C ALA A 70 8.36 -17.97 12.28
N THR A 71 7.93 -19.15 11.87
CA THR A 71 7.85 -20.34 12.74
C THR A 71 9.22 -21.02 12.87
N PHE A 72 10.05 -20.90 11.84
CA PHE A 72 11.40 -21.48 11.77
C PHE A 72 12.53 -20.47 11.99
N ALA A 73 12.21 -19.18 12.06
CA ALA A 73 13.19 -18.12 12.34
C ALA A 73 13.50 -17.99 13.84
N ASP A 74 14.68 -17.45 14.18
CA ASP A 74 15.05 -17.13 15.56
C ASP A 74 14.04 -16.14 16.18
N PRO A 75 13.37 -16.50 17.30
CA PRO A 75 12.36 -15.66 17.92
C PRO A 75 12.86 -14.27 18.35
N THR A 76 14.16 -14.12 18.63
CA THR A 76 14.75 -12.82 19.00
C THR A 76 14.77 -11.86 17.80
N VAL A 77 15.17 -12.37 16.62
CA VAL A 77 15.22 -11.64 15.35
C VAL A 77 13.80 -11.25 14.89
N VAL A 78 12.84 -12.16 15.01
CA VAL A 78 11.43 -11.86 14.66
C VAL A 78 10.84 -10.76 15.55
N ARG A 79 11.16 -10.76 16.86
CA ARG A 79 10.70 -9.72 17.79
C ARG A 79 11.33 -8.37 17.48
N ALA A 80 12.63 -8.34 17.20
CA ALA A 80 13.35 -7.12 16.81
C ALA A 80 12.78 -6.53 15.52
N GLY A 81 12.62 -7.35 14.47
CA GLY A 81 12.00 -6.92 13.22
C GLY A 81 10.56 -6.40 13.42
N ARG A 82 9.77 -7.04 14.28
CA ARG A 82 8.40 -6.60 14.59
C ARG A 82 8.36 -5.23 15.28
N ALA A 83 9.33 -4.95 16.16
CA ALA A 83 9.44 -3.66 16.82
C ALA A 83 9.76 -2.56 15.81
N ILE A 84 10.75 -2.79 14.94
CA ILE A 84 11.11 -1.85 13.85
C ILE A 84 9.90 -1.55 12.97
N LYS A 85 9.20 -2.58 12.48
CA LYS A 85 7.98 -2.38 11.67
C LYS A 85 6.83 -1.74 12.43
N ARG A 86 6.79 -1.85 13.76
CA ARG A 86 5.79 -1.13 14.57
C ARG A 86 6.12 0.36 14.57
N ASP A 87 7.38 0.71 14.77
CA ASP A 87 7.82 2.09 14.86
C ASP A 87 7.69 2.79 13.49
N GLU A 88 8.03 2.12 12.40
CA GLU A 88 7.76 2.59 11.02
C GLU A 88 6.28 2.92 10.80
N ARG A 89 5.35 2.07 11.28
CA ARG A 89 3.90 2.33 11.15
C ARG A 89 3.46 3.52 11.99
N VAL A 90 4.06 3.72 13.16
CA VAL A 90 3.78 4.88 14.01
C VAL A 90 4.28 6.15 13.33
N GLU A 91 5.50 6.14 12.79
CA GLU A 91 6.09 7.27 12.09
C GLU A 91 5.33 7.61 10.80
N ALA A 92 4.91 6.60 10.03
CA ALA A 92 4.07 6.81 8.85
C ALA A 92 2.73 7.46 9.18
N ARG A 93 2.12 7.12 10.33
CA ARG A 93 0.88 7.79 10.81
C ARG A 93 1.16 9.22 11.27
N ARG A 94 2.30 9.45 11.95
CA ARG A 94 2.74 10.78 12.38
C ARG A 94 2.94 11.69 11.18
N LYS A 95 3.68 11.24 10.16
CA LYS A 95 3.88 11.95 8.88
C LYS A 95 2.55 12.34 8.22
N ARG A 96 1.64 11.38 8.02
CA ARG A 96 0.30 11.66 7.46
C ARG A 96 -0.48 12.70 8.25
N ARG A 97 -0.40 12.67 9.59
CA ARG A 97 -1.05 13.68 10.45
C ARG A 97 -0.42 15.05 10.27
N ILE A 98 0.91 15.13 10.18
CA ILE A 98 1.65 16.36 9.95
C ILE A 98 1.30 16.92 8.56
N ASP A 99 1.32 16.10 7.50
CA ASP A 99 0.96 16.49 6.14
C ASP A 99 -0.47 17.03 6.04
N MET A 100 -1.41 16.37 6.72
CA MET A 100 -2.79 16.86 6.82
C MET A 100 -2.87 18.22 7.56
N LEU A 101 -2.04 18.40 8.60
CA LEU A 101 -2.00 19.66 9.36
C LEU A 101 -1.44 20.81 8.51
N TRP A 102 -0.42 20.53 7.70
CA TRP A 102 0.14 21.46 6.70
C TRP A 102 -0.92 21.90 5.69
N ALA A 103 -1.65 20.95 5.12
CA ALA A 103 -2.73 21.25 4.16
C ALA A 103 -3.84 22.12 4.75
N THR A 104 -4.01 22.13 6.07
CA THR A 104 -5.06 22.87 6.78
C THR A 104 -4.55 24.18 7.43
N GLY A 105 -3.26 24.53 7.26
CA GLY A 105 -2.69 25.79 7.73
C GLY A 105 -2.63 25.98 9.26
N ARG A 106 -2.64 24.89 10.04
CA ARG A 106 -2.56 24.98 11.52
C ARG A 106 -1.10 25.04 12.01
N PRO A 107 -0.80 25.82 13.07
CA PRO A 107 0.56 25.96 13.58
C PRO A 107 1.10 24.66 14.20
N ARG A 108 2.37 24.36 13.89
CA ARG A 108 3.14 23.18 14.33
C ARG A 108 3.26 23.11 15.85
N ARG A 109 3.38 21.89 16.39
CA ARG A 109 4.01 21.69 17.71
C ARG A 109 5.52 21.90 17.56
N TRP A 110 6.14 22.55 18.55
CA TRP A 110 7.59 22.86 18.57
C TRP A 110 8.48 21.62 18.30
N GLY A 111 8.11 20.45 18.81
CA GLY A 111 8.87 19.21 18.62
C GLY A 111 8.84 18.63 17.20
N ASP A 112 7.96 19.10 16.31
CA ASP A 112 7.94 18.65 14.91
C ASP A 112 8.82 19.55 14.02
N ILE A 113 9.47 20.59 14.57
CA ILE A 113 10.21 21.61 13.80
C ILE A 113 11.55 21.07 13.27
N HIS A 114 12.28 20.35 14.11
CA HIS A 114 13.67 19.94 13.86
C HIS A 114 13.82 18.69 12.97
N ASP A 115 12.77 17.85 12.84
CA ASP A 115 12.85 16.60 12.07
C ASP A 115 12.91 16.80 10.53
N ASN A 116 12.53 17.98 10.03
CA ASN A 116 12.56 18.29 8.59
C ASN A 116 13.83 19.01 8.13
N ASP A 117 14.56 19.67 9.04
CA ASP A 117 15.78 20.41 8.67
C ASP A 117 16.91 19.43 8.28
N GLU A 118 16.91 18.21 8.82
CA GLU A 118 17.86 17.15 8.43
C GLU A 118 17.57 16.57 7.03
N ALA A 119 16.30 16.53 6.61
CA ALA A 119 15.92 15.98 5.30
C ALA A 119 16.26 16.93 4.13
N ASP A 120 16.25 18.25 4.35
CA ASP A 120 16.64 19.24 3.34
C ASP A 120 18.17 19.40 3.23
N VAL A 121 18.92 19.12 4.29
CA VAL A 121 20.40 19.25 4.27
C VAL A 121 21.06 18.15 3.44
N ASP A 122 20.56 16.91 3.48
CA ASP A 122 21.14 15.78 2.73
C ASP A 122 20.91 15.88 1.20
N GLY A 123 19.94 16.68 0.76
CA GLY A 123 19.67 16.94 -0.66
C GLY A 123 20.57 18.00 -1.31
N THR A 124 21.40 18.71 -0.55
CA THR A 124 22.21 19.84 -1.06
C THR A 124 23.71 19.54 -1.21
N ALA A 125 24.17 18.34 -0.82
CA ALA A 125 25.59 18.01 -0.83
C ALA A 125 26.21 17.66 -2.19
N VAL A 126 25.44 17.67 -3.30
CA VAL A 126 25.92 17.20 -4.62
C VAL A 126 26.16 18.33 -5.64
N ALA A 127 25.85 19.59 -5.32
CA ALA A 127 25.84 20.66 -6.32
C ALA A 127 26.74 21.87 -5.96
N ASP A 128 28.05 21.67 -5.74
CA ASP A 128 29.03 22.70 -6.11
C ASP A 128 30.47 22.16 -6.05
N GLU A 129 30.96 21.61 -7.17
CA GLU A 129 32.39 21.50 -7.41
C GLU A 129 32.73 22.37 -8.64
N PRO A 130 33.27 23.59 -8.46
CA PRO A 130 33.66 24.42 -9.59
C PRO A 130 34.92 23.84 -10.22
N ARG A 131 34.72 23.24 -11.39
CA ARG A 131 35.75 22.77 -12.32
C ARG A 131 36.71 23.93 -12.64
N ARG A 132 37.84 24.01 -11.92
CA ARG A 132 38.94 24.93 -12.24
C ARG A 132 39.71 24.38 -13.43
N ALA A 133 39.93 25.25 -14.41
CA ALA A 133 40.73 25.06 -15.61
C ALA A 133 42.22 24.91 -15.31
#